data_AF-A0A2E0YRY9-F1
#
_entry.id   AF-A0A2E0YRY9-F1
#
_cell.length_a   1.000
_cell.length_b   1.000
_cell.length_c   1.000
_cell.angle_alpha   90.00
_cell.angle_beta   90.00
_cell.angle_gamma   90.00
#
_symmetry.space_group_name_H-M   'P 1'
#
loop_
_entity.id
_entity.type
_entity.pdbx_description
1 polymer ?
#
loop_
_entity_poly.entity_id
_entity_poly.type
_entity_poly.pdbx_seq_one_letter_code
_entity_poly.pdbx_strand_id
1 'polypeptide(L)'
;MDVLKKIKAASLAETLVASVIVMIVFIIASLSVNNVFGTMVQSDDFKLQNRIRELQYLAKHNQLDIPFYETTTRWDIAIEHEGNLLVINTVHLPSENTKKTILSNETN
;
A
#
# COMPACT_ATOMS: atom_id res chain seq x y z
N MET A 1 33.08 -54.55 -9.24
CA MET A 1 32.30 -53.43 -8.68
C MET A 1 33.26 -52.52 -7.96
N ASP A 2 33.59 -51.38 -8.55
CA ASP A 2 34.61 -50.46 -8.04
C ASP A 2 33.90 -49.23 -7.45
N VAL A 3 33.52 -49.33 -6.18
CA VAL A 3 32.54 -48.44 -5.51
C VAL A 3 33.23 -47.32 -4.70
N LEU A 4 34.55 -47.15 -4.83
CA LEU A 4 35.30 -46.13 -4.07
C LEU A 4 35.91 -45.06 -5.00
N LYS A 5 35.06 -44.38 -5.79
CA LYS A 5 35.48 -43.19 -6.52
C LYS A 5 35.60 -42.03 -5.53
N LYS A 6 36.83 -41.73 -5.11
CA LYS A 6 37.17 -40.65 -4.16
C LYS A 6 36.57 -39.32 -4.65
N ILE A 7 35.52 -38.81 -3.98
CA ILE A 7 34.98 -37.49 -4.27
C ILE A 7 36.10 -36.50 -3.96
N LYS A 8 36.57 -35.74 -4.95
CA LYS A 8 37.65 -34.76 -4.75
C LYS A 8 37.17 -33.77 -3.69
N ALA A 9 37.89 -33.65 -2.57
CA ALA A 9 37.57 -32.72 -1.49
C ALA A 9 37.37 -31.27 -1.99
N ALA A 10 38.02 -30.92 -3.11
CA ALA A 10 37.82 -29.66 -3.84
C ALA A 10 36.35 -29.41 -4.26
N SER A 11 35.60 -30.45 -4.65
CA SER A 11 34.19 -30.34 -5.08
C SER A 11 33.23 -30.10 -3.92
N LEU A 12 33.58 -30.53 -2.71
CA LEU A 12 32.75 -30.30 -1.52
C LEU A 12 32.83 -28.83 -1.08
N ALA A 13 34.04 -28.26 -1.06
CA ALA A 13 34.23 -26.83 -0.78
C ALA A 13 33.56 -25.94 -1.84
N GLU A 14 33.66 -26.31 -3.12
CA GLU A 14 32.98 -25.61 -4.22
C GLU A 14 31.45 -25.61 -4.06
N THR A 15 30.87 -26.76 -3.70
CA THR A 15 29.43 -26.89 -3.47
C THR A 15 28.97 -26.08 -2.25
N LEU A 16 29.79 -26.02 -1.19
CA LEU A 16 29.52 -25.19 -0.02
C LEU A 16 29.58 -23.69 -0.34
N VAL A 17 30.56 -23.24 -1.11
CA VAL A 17 30.65 -21.84 -1.52
C VAL A 17 29.45 -21.47 -2.41
N ALA A 18 29.10 -22.32 -3.37
CA ALA A 18 27.94 -22.11 -4.22
C ALA A 18 26.63 -22.03 -3.42
N SER A 19 26.44 -22.90 -2.42
CA SER A 19 25.22 -22.87 -1.59
C SER A 19 25.15 -21.61 -0.72
N VAL A 20 26.28 -21.13 -0.20
CA VAL A 20 26.34 -19.87 0.55
C VAL A 20 26.00 -18.67 -0.35
N ILE A 21 26.51 -18.65 -1.58
CA ILE A 21 26.19 -17.58 -2.54
C ILE A 21 24.69 -17.56 -2.84
N VAL A 22 24.09 -18.72 -3.14
CA VAL A 22 22.64 -18.84 -3.39
C VAL A 22 21.84 -18.38 -2.16
N MET A 23 22.26 -18.76 -0.95
CA MET A 23 21.62 -18.33 0.29
C MET A 23 21.66 -16.80 0.47
N ILE A 24 22.80 -16.16 0.20
CA ILE A 24 22.94 -14.70 0.27
C ILE A 24 21.99 -14.02 -0.72
N VAL A 25 21.89 -14.53 -1.94
CA VAL A 25 20.95 -14.00 -2.94
C VAL A 25 19.51 -14.08 -2.45
N PHE A 26 19.09 -15.21 -1.87
CA PHE A 26 17.73 -15.34 -1.31
C PHE A 26 17.47 -14.38 -0.16
N ILE A 27 18.46 -14.15 0.71
CA ILE A 27 18.34 -13.19 1.82
C ILE A 27 18.15 -11.78 1.26
N ILE A 28 18.98 -11.36 0.30
CA ILE A 28 18.88 -10.03 -0.32
C ILE A 28 17.51 -9.89 -1.01
N ALA A 29 17.09 -10.89 -1.79
CA ALA A 29 15.78 -10.88 -2.44
C ALA A 29 14.62 -10.78 -1.43
N SER A 30 14.67 -11.54 -0.33
CA SER A 30 13.64 -11.49 0.71
C SER A 30 13.55 -10.12 1.38
N LEU A 31 14.70 -9.51 1.68
CA LEU A 31 14.76 -8.16 2.25
C LEU A 31 14.27 -7.11 1.25
N SER A 32 14.63 -7.24 -0.04
CA SER A 32 14.13 -6.36 -1.09
C SER A 32 12.61 -6.43 -1.23
N VAL A 33 12.03 -7.64 -1.24
CA VAL A 33 10.57 -7.83 -1.29
C VAL A 33 9.91 -7.22 -0.06
N ASN A 34 10.45 -7.45 1.14
CA ASN A 34 9.90 -6.88 2.37
C ASN A 34 9.87 -5.34 2.32
N ASN A 35 10.94 -4.72 1.83
CA ASN A 35 11.02 -3.26 1.71
C ASN A 35 10.01 -2.72 0.69
N VAL A 36 9.89 -3.37 -0.49
CA VAL A 36 8.93 -2.97 -1.52
C VAL A 36 7.49 -3.13 -1.02
N PHE A 37 7.17 -4.26 -0.38
CA PHE A 37 5.83 -4.51 0.16
C PHE A 37 5.46 -3.52 1.27
N GLY A 38 6.39 -3.22 2.17
CA GLY A 38 6.19 -2.22 3.23
C GLY A 38 5.85 -0.83 2.69
N THR A 39 6.47 -0.40 1.59
CA THR A 39 6.19 0.89 0.95
C THR A 39 4.82 0.93 0.25
N MET A 40 4.36 -0.17 -0.35
CA MET A 40 3.03 -0.22 -0.99
C MET A 40 1.91 -0.14 0.06
N VAL A 41 2.00 -0.92 1.14
CA VAL A 41 0.93 -1.05 2.14
C VAL A 41 0.79 0.21 3.02
N GLN A 42 1.86 0.96 3.25
CA GLN A 42 1.85 2.17 4.06
C GLN A 42 1.40 3.42 3.33
N SER A 43 1.13 3.35 2.01
CA SER A 43 0.54 4.50 1.32
C SER A 43 -0.90 4.69 1.81
N ASP A 44 -1.14 5.78 2.53
CA ASP A 44 -2.45 6.16 3.06
C ASP A 44 -3.51 6.26 1.97
N ASP A 45 -3.05 6.60 0.77
CA ASP A 45 -3.86 6.66 -0.44
C ASP A 45 -4.42 5.29 -0.83
N PHE A 46 -3.76 4.16 -0.55
CA PHE A 46 -4.23 2.85 -1.01
C PHE A 46 -5.61 2.49 -0.44
N LYS A 47 -5.84 2.78 0.85
CA LYS A 47 -7.13 2.54 1.50
C LYS A 47 -8.22 3.46 0.95
N LEU A 48 -7.90 4.75 0.77
CA LEU A 48 -8.82 5.72 0.19
C LEU A 48 -9.18 5.34 -1.26
N GLN A 49 -8.18 5.03 -2.08
CA GLN A 49 -8.35 4.64 -3.47
C GLN A 49 -9.20 3.38 -3.62
N ASN A 50 -8.99 2.37 -2.76
CA ASN A 50 -9.85 1.20 -2.75
C ASN A 50 -11.30 1.56 -2.39
N ARG A 51 -11.51 2.41 -1.37
CA ARG A 51 -12.86 2.84 -0.99
C ARG A 51 -13.54 3.65 -2.09
N ILE A 52 -12.82 4.56 -2.75
CA ILE A 52 -13.34 5.31 -3.90
C ILE A 52 -13.73 4.36 -5.04
N ARG A 53 -12.91 3.35 -5.35
CA ARG A 53 -13.23 2.35 -6.40
C ARG A 53 -14.48 1.56 -6.07
N GLU A 54 -14.66 1.18 -4.81
CA GLU A 54 -15.87 0.51 -4.34
C GLU A 54 -17.10 1.40 -4.50
N LEU A 55 -17.04 2.66 -4.05
CA LEU A 55 -18.13 3.62 -4.18
C LEU A 55 -18.46 3.92 -5.64
N GLN A 56 -17.45 4.03 -6.52
CA GLN A 56 -17.64 4.14 -7.97
C GLN A 56 -18.36 2.93 -8.55
N TYR A 57 -18.00 1.72 -8.11
CA TYR A 57 -18.67 0.50 -8.54
C TYR A 57 -20.13 0.48 -8.11
N LEU A 58 -20.42 0.81 -6.84
CA LEU A 58 -21.78 0.85 -6.31
C LEU A 58 -22.63 1.91 -7.00
N ALA A 59 -22.08 3.10 -7.21
CA ALA A 59 -22.73 4.18 -7.94
C ALA A 59 -23.07 3.78 -9.38
N LYS A 60 -22.14 3.11 -10.10
CA LYS A 60 -22.38 2.63 -11.46
C LYS A 60 -23.50 1.58 -11.56
N HIS A 61 -23.69 0.78 -10.51
CA HIS A 61 -24.71 -0.26 -10.47
C HIS A 61 -26.01 0.18 -9.76
N ASN A 62 -26.17 1.48 -9.48
CA ASN A 62 -27.31 2.04 -8.75
C ASN A 62 -27.54 1.34 -7.39
N GLN A 63 -26.46 0.92 -6.74
CA GLN A 63 -26.45 0.30 -5.40
C GLN A 63 -26.00 1.30 -4.32
N LEU A 64 -25.91 2.58 -4.68
CA LEU A 64 -25.54 3.68 -3.80
C LEU A 64 -26.58 4.78 -3.95
N ASP A 65 -27.24 5.15 -2.84
CA ASP A 65 -28.14 6.30 -2.81
C ASP A 65 -27.33 7.59 -2.77
N ILE A 66 -27.58 8.48 -3.73
CA ILE A 66 -26.89 9.77 -3.88
C ILE A 66 -27.87 10.90 -3.52
N PRO A 67 -27.50 11.89 -2.69
CA PRO A 67 -26.14 12.15 -2.20
C PRO A 67 -25.70 11.19 -1.09
N PHE A 68 -24.42 10.82 -1.13
CA PHE A 68 -23.81 9.91 -0.17
C PHE A 68 -22.70 10.62 0.61
N TYR A 69 -22.69 10.45 1.93
CA TYR A 69 -21.69 11.03 2.81
C TYR A 69 -21.12 9.97 3.75
N GLU A 70 -19.80 9.91 3.84
CA GLU A 70 -19.08 8.99 4.70
C GLU A 70 -17.91 9.70 5.37
N THR A 71 -17.90 9.69 6.70
CA THR A 71 -16.75 10.14 7.50
C THR A 71 -15.99 8.92 8.00
N THR A 72 -14.74 8.80 7.56
CA THR A 72 -13.78 7.82 8.06
C THR A 72 -12.84 8.48 9.06
N THR A 73 -11.97 7.70 9.72
CA THR A 73 -10.99 8.23 10.68
C THR A 73 -10.05 9.30 10.10
N ARG A 74 -9.89 9.33 8.76
CA ARG A 74 -8.89 10.18 8.09
C ARG A 74 -9.42 10.99 6.92
N TRP A 75 -10.63 10.68 6.47
CA TRP A 75 -11.20 11.26 5.26
C TRP A 75 -12.70 11.46 5.43
N ASP A 76 -13.17 12.63 5.04
CA ASP A 76 -14.58 12.84 4.71
C ASP A 76 -14.76 12.63 3.21
N ILE A 77 -15.73 11.81 2.85
CA ILE A 77 -16.07 11.47 1.47
C ILE A 77 -17.51 11.94 1.23
N ALA A 78 -17.70 12.78 0.22
CA ALA A 78 -19.00 13.24 -0.23
C ALA A 78 -19.17 12.90 -1.71
N ILE A 79 -20.31 12.32 -2.07
CA ILE A 79 -20.68 11.99 -3.44
C ILE A 79 -21.97 12.71 -3.77
N GLU A 80 -21.90 13.57 -4.77
CA GLU A 80 -23.00 14.45 -5.16
C GLU A 80 -23.17 14.46 -6.69
N HIS A 81 -24.39 14.81 -7.12
CA HIS A 81 -24.67 15.09 -8.52
C HIS A 81 -24.45 16.57 -8.81
N GLU A 82 -23.44 16.86 -9.64
CA GLU A 82 -23.26 18.19 -10.21
C GLU A 82 -23.78 18.18 -11.65
N GLY A 83 -25.08 18.44 -11.80
CA GLY A 83 -25.78 18.33 -13.08
C GLY A 83 -25.87 16.87 -13.55
N ASN A 84 -25.25 16.57 -14.69
CA ASN A 84 -25.23 15.21 -15.26
C ASN A 84 -23.95 14.41 -14.88
N LEU A 85 -23.10 14.98 -14.04
CA LEU A 85 -21.86 14.34 -13.58
C LEU A 85 -21.99 13.91 -12.12
N LEU A 86 -21.33 12.81 -11.80
CA LEU A 86 -21.20 12.32 -10.44
C LEU A 86 -19.82 12.74 -9.93
N VAL A 87 -19.80 13.56 -8.88
CA VAL A 87 -18.59 14.16 -8.33
C VAL A 87 -18.30 13.52 -6.98
N ILE A 88 -17.05 13.11 -6.77
CA ILE A 88 -16.58 12.51 -5.52
C ILE A 88 -15.58 13.49 -4.90
N ASN A 89 -15.96 14.09 -3.78
CA ASN A 89 -15.12 14.99 -3.02
C ASN A 89 -14.53 14.24 -1.83
N THR A 90 -13.21 14.33 -1.66
CA THR A 90 -12.51 13.73 -0.51
C THR A 90 -11.71 14.79 0.22
N VAL A 91 -11.98 14.97 1.50
CA VAL A 91 -11.28 15.93 2.37
C VAL A 91 -10.48 15.17 3.41
N HIS A 92 -9.16 15.41 3.47
CA HIS A 92 -8.32 14.82 4.50
C HIS A 92 -8.61 15.47 5.85
N LEU A 93 -9.01 14.68 6.84
CA LEU A 93 -9.23 15.14 8.19
C LEU A 93 -7.89 15.33 8.90
N PRO A 94 -7.62 16.51 9.50
CA PRO A 94 -6.43 16.69 10.32
C PRO A 94 -6.49 15.72 11.50
N SER A 95 -5.44 14.93 11.69
CA SER A 95 -5.27 14.09 12.88
C SER A 95 -5.45 14.93 14.14
N GLU A 96 -6.11 14.40 15.18
CA GLU A 96 -6.37 15.05 16.48
C GLU A 96 -5.14 15.75 17.12
N ASN A 97 -3.91 15.43 16.69
CA ASN A 97 -2.68 16.06 17.14
C ASN A 97 -2.26 17.32 16.35
N THR A 98 -3.04 17.74 15.34
CA THR A 98 -2.73 18.94 14.55
C THR A 98 -3.34 20.14 15.24
N LYS A 99 -2.53 20.84 16.07
CA LYS A 99 -2.90 22.14 16.64
C LYS A 99 -3.45 23.04 15.53
N LYS A 100 -4.76 23.30 15.58
CA LYS A 100 -5.44 24.24 14.71
C LYS A 100 -5.06 25.65 15.16
N THR A 101 -3.97 26.20 14.62
CA THR A 101 -3.70 27.64 14.76
C THR A 101 -4.65 28.36 13.81
N ILE A 102 -5.77 28.81 14.36
CA ILE A 102 -6.68 29.74 13.68
C ILE A 102 -5.96 31.09 13.68
N LEU A 103 -5.48 31.53 12.51
CA LEU A 103 -5.13 32.93 12.32
C LEU A 103 -6.44 33.70 12.20
N SER A 104 -6.91 34.22 13.33
CA SER A 104 -7.89 35.31 13.36
C SER A 104 -7.21 36.54 12.76
N ASN A 105 -7.41 36.80 11.48
CA ASN A 105 -7.20 38.15 10.97
C ASN A 105 -8.42 38.96 11.38
N GLU A 106 -8.27 39.63 12.52
CA GLU A 106 -9.14 40.73 12.90
C GLU A 106 -9.02 41.86 11.86
N THR A 107 -10.19 42.31 11.42
CA THR A 107 -10.55 43.63 10.92
C THR A 107 -9.46 44.72 10.91
N ASN A 108 -9.24 45.30 9.72
CA ASN A 108 -9.47 46.73 9.51
C ASN A 108 -9.89 46.99 8.07
#